data_AF-A0A949ETJ1-F1
#
_entry.id   AF-A0A949ETJ1-F1
#
_cell.length_a   1.000
_cell.length_b   1.000
_cell.length_c   1.000
_cell.angle_alpha   90.00
_cell.angle_beta   90.00
_cell.angle_gamma   90.00
#
_symmetry.space_group_name_H-M   'P 1'
#
loop_
_entity.id
_entity.type
_entity.pdbx_description
1 polymer ?
#
loop_
_entity_poly.entity_id
_entity_poly.type
_entity_poly.pdbx_seq_one_letter_code
_entity_poly.pdbx_strand_id
1 'polypeptide(L)' 'FDGVLLWGHINNRPFLRCMHSYGLCLWRLGRFDEAERVFDRMLWLNPTDNQGVRFLIEDVRARTAWEERD' A
#
# COMPACT_ATOMS: atom_id res chain seq x y z
N PHE A 1 -14.09 11.04 2.08
CA PHE A 1 -14.56 9.84 1.37
C PHE A 1 -14.39 8.63 2.28
N ASP A 2 -15.48 7.96 2.58
CA ASP A 2 -15.63 6.83 3.51
C ASP A 2 -15.91 5.49 2.80
N GLY A 3 -16.14 5.51 1.48
CA GLY A 3 -16.37 4.31 0.68
C GLY A 3 -15.12 3.49 0.36
N VAL A 4 -15.34 2.42 -0.40
CA VAL A 4 -14.30 1.53 -0.96
C VAL A 4 -14.08 1.80 -2.46
N LEU A 5 -12.89 1.50 -2.94
CA LEU A 5 -12.49 1.46 -4.34
C LEU A 5 -12.25 0.01 -4.76
N LEU A 6 -13.34 -0.68 -5.09
CA LEU A 6 -13.29 -2.07 -5.53
C LEU A 6 -12.38 -2.24 -6.76
N TRP A 7 -11.46 -3.20 -6.70
CA TRP A 7 -10.54 -3.55 -7.80
C TRP A 7 -11.24 -3.97 -9.10
N GLY A 8 -12.45 -4.52 -8.98
CA GLY A 8 -13.28 -4.93 -10.12
C GLY A 8 -13.65 -3.77 -11.05
N HIS A 9 -13.72 -2.54 -10.53
CA HIS A 9 -13.96 -1.35 -11.35
C HIS A 9 -12.64 -0.90 -11.98
N ILE A 10 -12.51 -1.11 -13.29
CA ILE A 10 -11.25 -0.91 -14.02
C ILE A 10 -10.66 0.50 -13.85
N ASN A 11 -11.50 1.52 -13.72
CA ASN A 11 -11.10 2.92 -13.56
C ASN A 11 -10.47 3.21 -12.19
N ASN A 12 -10.65 2.35 -11.17
CA ASN A 12 -10.00 2.51 -9.86
C ASN A 12 -8.54 2.05 -9.88
N ARG A 13 -8.18 1.15 -10.81
CA ARG A 13 -6.86 0.48 -10.80
C ARG A 13 -5.69 1.44 -10.94
N PRO A 14 -5.72 2.46 -11.82
CA PRO A 14 -4.61 3.41 -11.92
C PRO A 14 -4.31 4.11 -10.59
N PHE A 15 -5.36 4.56 -9.88
CA PHE A 15 -5.20 5.21 -8.58
C PHE A 15 -4.64 4.25 -7.53
N LEU A 16 -5.21 3.04 -7.39
CA LEU A 16 -4.72 2.06 -6.42
C LEU A 16 -3.27 1.61 -6.72
N ARG A 17 -2.87 1.50 -8.00
CA ARG A 17 -1.49 1.20 -8.40
C ARG A 17 -0.54 2.36 -8.04
N CYS A 18 -0.97 3.60 -8.27
CA CYS A 18 -0.20 4.78 -7.89
C CYS A 18 0.05 4.82 -6.37
N MET A 19 -0.99 4.59 -5.56
CA MET A 19 -0.83 4.50 -4.11
C MET A 19 0.13 3.39 -3.69
N HIS A 20 0.07 2.22 -4.33
CA HIS A 20 0.99 1.11 -4.04
C HIS A 20 2.45 1.52 -4.27
N SER A 21 2.76 2.04 -5.47
CA SER A 21 4.10 2.50 -5.81
C SER A 21 4.56 3.63 -4.89
N TYR A 22 3.67 4.54 -4.50
CA TYR A 22 3.99 5.62 -3.56
C TYR A 22 4.35 5.08 -2.16
N GLY A 23 3.57 4.14 -1.62
CA GLY A 23 3.87 3.48 -0.35
C GLY A 23 5.21 2.73 -0.37
N LEU A 24 5.50 2.03 -1.47
CA LEU A 24 6.80 1.37 -1.67
C LEU A 24 7.96 2.37 -1.71
N CYS A 25 7.82 3.51 -2.40
CA CYS A 25 8.84 4.55 -2.42
C CYS A 25 9.07 5.16 -1.04
N LEU A 26 8.00 5.42 -0.27
CA LEU A 26 8.12 5.91 1.11
C LEU A 26 8.87 4.91 1.99
N TRP A 27 8.53 3.62 1.88
CA TRP A 27 9.20 2.57 2.63
C TRP A 27 10.70 2.47 2.27
N ARG A 28 11.04 2.48 0.98
CA ARG A 28 12.44 2.51 0.50
C ARG A 28 13.23 3.73 0.99
N LEU A 29 12.56 4.86 1.21
CA LEU A 29 13.16 6.08 1.77
C LEU A 29 13.25 6.07 3.31
N GLY A 30 12.84 4.99 3.98
CA GLY A 30 12.79 4.92 5.44
C GLY A 30 11.68 5.77 6.08
N ARG A 31 10.72 6.26 5.29
CA ARG A 31 9.58 7.07 5.75
C ARG A 31 8.45 6.16 6.24
N PHE A 32 8.73 5.39 7.29
CA PHE A 32 7.86 4.31 7.77
C PHE A 32 6.44 4.77 8.13
N ASP A 33 6.32 5.85 8.91
CA ASP A 33 5.00 6.33 9.38
C ASP A 33 4.11 6.79 8.22
N GLU A 34 4.71 7.25 7.11
CA GLU A 34 3.97 7.67 5.92
C GLU A 34 3.61 6.47 5.03
N ALA A 35 4.53 5.51 4.90
CA ALA A 35 4.28 4.27 4.19
C ALA A 35 3.14 3.48 4.85
N GLU A 36 3.13 3.38 6.18
CA GLU A 36 2.06 2.73 6.95
C GLU A 36 0.71 3.39 6.66
N ARG A 37 0.62 4.72 6.75
CA ARG A 37 -0.63 5.45 6.47
C ARG A 37 -1.17 5.19 5.06
N VAL A 38 -0.28 5.12 4.06
CA VAL A 38 -0.66 4.79 2.68
C VAL A 38 -1.18 3.36 2.62
N PHE A 39 -0.46 2.41 3.21
CA PHE A 39 -0.82 1.00 3.20
C PHE A 39 -2.11 0.69 3.95
N ASP A 40 -2.33 1.26 5.13
CA ASP A 40 -3.60 1.17 5.85
C ASP A 40 -4.75 1.76 5.03
N ARG A 41 -4.52 2.91 4.38
CA ARG A 41 -5.54 3.50 3.51
C ARG A 41 -5.83 2.62 2.31
N MET A 42 -4.84 1.93 1.75
CA MET A 42 -5.03 0.96 0.68
C MET A 42 -5.86 -0.24 1.13
N LEU A 43 -5.63 -0.79 2.32
CA LEU A 43 -6.41 -1.90 2.88
C LEU A 43 -7.87 -1.50 3.13
N TRP A 44 -8.11 -0.25 3.55
CA TRP A 44 -9.47 0.29 3.64
C TRP A 44 -10.14 0.42 2.27
N LEU A 45 -9.45 1.03 1.31
CA LEU A 45 -10.02 1.33 -0.01
C LEU A 45 -10.19 0.05 -0.86
N ASN A 46 -9.27 -0.90 -0.79
CA ASN A 46 -9.35 -2.16 -1.53
C ASN A 46 -9.23 -3.36 -0.57
N PRO A 47 -10.33 -3.78 0.08
CA PRO A 47 -10.30 -4.85 1.09
C PRO A 47 -9.78 -6.21 0.58
N THR A 48 -9.96 -6.50 -0.71
CA THR A 48 -9.43 -7.72 -1.35
C THR A 48 -7.90 -7.70 -1.47
N ASP A 49 -7.31 -6.49 -1.41
CA ASP A 49 -5.89 -6.20 -1.52
C ASP A 49 -5.22 -6.93 -2.69
N ASN A 50 -5.66 -6.58 -3.90
CA ASN A 50 -5.13 -7.15 -5.13
C ASN A 50 -3.69 -6.71 -5.43
N GLN A 51 -3.18 -5.71 -4.70
CA GLN A 51 -1.82 -5.22 -4.80
C GLN A 51 -0.86 -5.96 -3.88
N GLY A 52 -1.36 -6.61 -2.82
CA GLY A 52 -0.56 -7.40 -1.88
C GLY A 52 0.06 -6.59 -0.75
N VAL A 53 -0.48 -5.41 -0.43
CA VAL A 53 -0.01 -4.56 0.67
C VAL A 53 -0.09 -5.27 2.03
N ARG A 54 -1.02 -6.21 2.22
CA ARG A 54 -1.16 -7.01 3.46
C ARG A 54 0.08 -7.84 3.78
N PHE A 55 0.91 -8.14 2.77
CA PHE A 55 2.16 -8.88 2.95
C PHE A 55 3.35 -7.96 3.26
N LEU A 56 3.18 -6.64 3.14
CA LEU A 56 4.24 -5.65 3.31
C LEU A 56 4.06 -4.81 4.58
N ILE A 57 2.80 -4.58 4.99
CA ILE A 57 2.49 -3.59 6.03
C ILE A 57 3.09 -3.94 7.41
N GLU A 58 3.24 -5.22 7.73
CA GLU A 58 3.86 -5.63 9.00
C GLU A 58 5.37 -5.33 9.03
N ASP A 59 6.08 -5.48 7.90
CA ASP A 59 7.49 -5.07 7.80
C ASP A 59 7.63 -3.55 7.95
N VAL A 60 6.70 -2.78 7.37
CA VAL A 60 6.68 -1.32 7.53
C VAL A 60 6.42 -0.92 8.98
N ARG A 61 5.45 -1.55 9.66
CA ARG A 61 5.14 -1.33 11.08
C ARG A 61 6.30 -1.67 12.00
N ALA A 62 7.00 -2.76 11.71
CA ALA A 62 8.21 -3.17 12.40
C ALA A 62 9.42 -2.26 12.10
N ARG A 63 9.27 -1.29 11.18
CA ARG A 63 10.35 -0.44 10.66
C ARG A 63 11.51 -1.26 10.07
N THR A 64 11.20 -2.42 9.51
CA THR A 64 12.16 -3.25 8.79
C THR A 64 12.58 -2.50 7.52
N ALA A 65 13.88 -2.29 7.32
CA ALA A 65 14.38 -1.63 6.12
C ALA A 65 13.94 -2.41 4.88
N TRP A 66 13.63 -1.70 3.79
CA TRP A 66 13.31 -2.36 2.53
C TRP A 66 14.55 -3.10 2.01
N GLU A 67 14.37 -4.37 1.67
CA GLU A 67 15.35 -5.19 0.97
C GLU A 67 14.75 -5.65 -0.36
N GLU A 68 15.58 -5.69 -1.40
CA GLU A 68 15.20 -6.32 -2.65
C GLU A 68 15.11 -7.83 -2.39
N ARG A 69 13.90 -8.39 -2.48
CA ARG A 69 13.69 -9.83 -2.40
C ARG A 69 13.62 -10.36 -3.84
N ASP A 70 14.60 -11.19 -4.18
CA ASP A 70 14.74 -11.87 -5.49
C ASP A 70 13.53 -12.75 -5.84
#